data_AF-A0A949ND89-F1
#
_entry.id   AF-A0A949ND89-F1
#
_cell.length_a   1.000
_cell.length_b   1.000
_cell.length_c   1.000
_cell.angle_alpha   90.00
_cell.angle_beta   90.00
_cell.angle_gamma   90.00
#
_symmetry.space_group_name_H-M   'P 1'
#
loop_
_entity.id
_entity.type
_entity.pdbx_description
1 polymer ?
#
loop_
_entity_poly.entity_id
_entity_poly.type
_entity_poly.pdbx_seq_one_letter_code
_entity_poly.pdbx_strand_id
1 'polypeptide(L)' 'MKEIKIDACPYCGGNEFVKGATTAGNGIFPVGRMVGNGSPLEHTVCTGCGSIVRTQVLRVDKLGREKEAW' A
#
# COMPACT_ATOMS: atom_id res chain seq x y z
N MET A 1 9.47 -9.34 0.89
CA MET A 1 9.21 -7.88 0.97
C MET A 1 10.27 -7.27 1.86
N LYS A 2 10.79 -6.08 1.55
CA LYS A 2 11.78 -5.40 2.41
C LYS A 2 11.05 -4.76 3.58
N GLU A 3 11.53 -5.02 4.80
CA GLU A 3 11.04 -4.37 6.00
C GLU A 3 11.50 -2.90 5.99
N ILE A 4 10.55 -1.97 6.16
CA ILE A 4 10.84 -0.55 6.34
C ILE A 4 10.39 -0.18 7.74
N LYS A 5 11.33 0.30 8.56
CA LYS A 5 11.06 0.80 9.90
C LYS A 5 10.60 2.25 9.81
N ILE A 6 9.52 2.57 10.52
CA ILE A 6 8.99 3.93 10.67
C ILE A 6 9.07 4.23 12.16
N ASP A 7 10.08 5.00 12.57
CA ASP A 7 10.37 5.24 13.98
C ASP A 7 9.44 6.30 14.61
N ALA A 8 8.98 7.27 13.81
CA ALA A 8 8.05 8.31 14.23
C ALA A 8 7.13 8.74 13.07
N CYS A 9 5.91 9.14 13.40
CA CYS A 9 4.94 9.66 12.46
C CYS A 9 5.44 11.02 11.93
N PRO A 10 5.64 11.19 10.62
CA PRO A 10 6.13 12.44 10.06
C PRO A 10 5.12 13.60 10.18
N TYR A 11 3.88 13.32 10.57
CA TYR A 11 2.81 14.31 10.64
C TYR A 11 2.58 14.84 12.06
N CYS A 12 2.70 13.99 13.09
CA CYS A 12 2.40 14.38 14.47
C CYS A 12 3.47 13.98 15.49
N GLY A 13 4.53 13.26 15.08
CA GLY A 13 5.57 12.78 15.99
C GLY A 13 5.20 11.54 16.81
N GLY A 14 3.97 11.02 16.72
CA GLY A 14 3.56 9.79 17.39
C GLY A 14 4.31 8.54 16.92
N ASN A 15 4.44 7.53 17.77
CA ASN A 15 5.23 6.31 17.52
C ASN A 15 4.39 5.01 17.53
N GLU A 16 3.07 5.14 17.67
CA GLU A 16 2.15 4.02 17.64
C GLU A 16 1.48 3.91 16.26
N PHE A 17 1.50 2.69 15.73
CA PHE A 17 1.01 2.38 14.40
C PHE A 17 0.18 1.11 14.36
N VAL A 18 -0.83 1.10 13.50
CA VAL A 18 -1.66 -0.07 13.20
C VAL A 18 -1.63 -0.38 11.71
N LYS A 19 -1.86 -1.65 11.38
CA LYS A 19 -1.97 -2.12 9.99
C LYS A 19 -3.43 -2.13 9.56
N GLY A 20 -3.69 -1.62 8.36
CA GLY A 20 -4.98 -1.70 7.70
C GLY A 20 -4.82 -2.20 6.27
N ALA A 21 -5.90 -2.71 5.69
CA ALA A 21 -5.94 -3.13 4.29
C ALA A 21 -7.17 -2.57 3.60
N THR A 22 -7.06 -2.31 2.31
CA THR A 22 -8.19 -1.89 1.48
C THR A 22 -9.07 -3.08 1.12
N THR A 23 -10.39 -2.88 1.08
CA THR A 23 -11.37 -3.91 0.71
C THR A 23 -11.35 -4.20 -0.80
N ALA A 24 -11.99 -5.31 -1.21
CA ALA A 24 -12.01 -5.76 -2.60
C ALA A 24 -12.45 -4.65 -3.57
N GLY A 25 -11.65 -4.41 -4.61
CA GLY A 25 -11.84 -3.34 -5.61
C GLY A 25 -10.88 -2.15 -5.48
N ASN A 26 -10.31 -1.92 -4.29
CA ASN A 26 -9.40 -0.80 -4.02
C ASN A 26 -7.90 -1.19 -4.12
N GLY A 27 -7.61 -2.26 -4.86
CA GLY A 27 -6.23 -2.67 -5.13
C GLY A 27 -5.57 -1.81 -6.20
N ILE A 28 -4.26 -1.95 -6.34
CA ILE A 28 -3.52 -1.31 -7.43
C ILE A 28 -3.52 -2.20 -8.67
N PHE A 29 -3.70 -1.58 -9.84
CA PHE A 29 -3.81 -2.25 -11.12
C PHE A 29 -2.62 -1.91 -12.03
N PRO A 30 -2.26 -2.81 -12.97
CA PRO A 30 -1.40 -2.43 -14.08
C PRO A 30 -1.98 -1.23 -14.84
N VAL A 31 -1.11 -0.37 -15.35
CA VAL A 31 -1.52 0.73 -16.23
C VAL A 31 -2.25 0.15 -17.45
N GLY A 32 -3.42 0.70 -17.78
CA GLY A 32 -4.25 0.23 -18.90
C GLY A 32 -5.19 -0.94 -18.58
N ARG A 33 -5.10 -1.54 -17.39
CA ARG A 33 -6.01 -2.63 -16.97
C ARG A 33 -7.05 -2.13 -15.98
N MET A 34 -8.28 -1.87 -16.46
CA MET A 34 -9.40 -1.42 -15.62
C MET A 34 -10.31 -2.55 -15.10
N VAL A 35 -9.99 -3.81 -15.42
CA VAL A 35 -10.80 -5.00 -15.06
C VAL A 35 -9.96 -6.13 -14.45
N GLY A 36 -10.55 -6.82 -13.46
CA GLY A 36 -9.96 -7.96 -12.75
C GLY A 36 -9.67 -7.66 -11.27
N ASN A 37 -8.88 -8.53 -10.62
CA ASN A 37 -8.50 -8.36 -9.22
C ASN A 37 -7.17 -7.62 -9.12
N GLY A 38 -7.20 -6.36 -8.69
CA GLY A 38 -6.01 -5.58 -8.37
C GLY A 38 -5.14 -6.24 -7.28
N SER A 39 -3.89 -5.77 -7.15
CA SER A 39 -3.04 -6.18 -6.03
C SER A 39 -3.52 -5.52 -4.74
N PRO A 40 -3.70 -6.28 -3.64
CA PRO A 40 -4.05 -5.70 -2.36
C PRO A 40 -2.94 -4.77 -1.85
N LEU A 41 -3.36 -3.74 -1.12
CA LEU A 41 -2.50 -2.77 -0.46
C LEU A 41 -2.59 -2.95 1.06
N GLU A 42 -1.44 -2.85 1.71
CA GLU A 42 -1.35 -2.73 3.17
C GLU A 42 -0.97 -1.29 3.53
N HIS A 43 -1.68 -0.72 4.48
CA HIS A 43 -1.45 0.61 5.02
C HIS A 43 -0.90 0.52 6.43
N THR A 44 0.05 1.38 6.76
CA THR A 44 0.50 1.63 8.13
C THR A 44 -0.06 2.98 8.54
N VAL A 45 -0.89 2.99 9.58
CA VAL A 45 -1.65 4.15 10.03
C VAL A 45 -1.19 4.56 11.41
N CYS A 46 -0.90 5.84 11.61
CA CYS A 46 -0.61 6.39 12.93
C CYS A 46 -1.89 6.46 13.76
N THR A 47 -1.90 5.87 14.95
CA THR A 47 -3.09 5.88 15.83
C THR A 47 -3.32 7.26 16.46
N GLY A 48 -2.26 8.06 16.63
CA GLY A 48 -2.35 9.38 17.25
C GLY A 48 -3.01 10.45 16.38
N CYS A 49 -2.83 10.41 15.05
CA CYS A 49 -3.39 11.42 14.15
C CYS A 49 -4.18 10.87 12.96
N GLY A 50 -4.29 9.54 12.82
CA GLY A 50 -5.03 8.90 11.73
C GLY A 50 -4.33 8.95 10.36
N SER A 51 -3.13 9.52 10.26
CA SER A 51 -2.41 9.60 8.98
C SER A 51 -1.90 8.24 8.52
N ILE A 52 -2.03 7.96 7.22
CA ILE A 52 -1.34 6.84 6.58
C ILE A 52 0.11 7.25 6.35
N VAL A 53 1.04 6.64 7.07
CA VAL A 53 2.47 6.95 6.97
C VAL A 53 3.18 6.12 5.91
N ARG A 54 2.56 5.01 5.49
CA ARG A 54 3.10 4.13 4.44
C ARG A 54 2.02 3.25 3.84
N THR A 55 2.07 3.08 2.53
CA THR A 55 1.29 2.10 1.77
C THR A 55 2.22 1.17 1.02
N GLN A 56 1.92 -0.13 0.99
CA GLN A 56 2.71 -1.12 0.28
C GLN A 56 1.84 -2.08 -0.52
N VAL A 57 2.31 -2.39 -1.74
CA VAL A 57 1.73 -3.42 -2.60
C VAL A 57 2.16 -4.80 -2.12
N LEU A 58 1.20 -5.68 -1.78
CA LEU A 58 1.51 -7.02 -1.27
C LEU A 58 1.83 -8.03 -2.39
N ARG A 59 1.25 -7.83 -3.59
CA ARG A 59 1.37 -8.73 -4.74
C ARG A 59 1.85 -7.98 -5.99
N VAL A 60 3.10 -7.53 -5.94
CA VAL A 60 3.75 -6.81 -7.06
C VAL A 60 3.78 -7.65 -8.34
N ASP A 61 3.80 -8.99 -8.22
CA ASP A 61 3.69 -9.93 -9.33
C ASP A 61 2.42 -9.74 -10.18
N LYS A 62 1.33 -9.22 -9.59
CA LYS A 62 0.08 -8.95 -10.32
C LYS A 62 0.12 -7.71 -11.22
N LEU A 63 1.13 -6.85 -11.05
CA LEU A 63 1.23 -5.61 -11.81
C LEU A 63 1.88 -5.80 -13.19
N GLY A 64 2.44 -6.98 -13.46
CA GLY A 64 3.23 -7.22 -14.68
C GLY A 64 4.54 -6.43 -14.67
N ARG A 65 5.40 -6.70 -15.66
CA ARG A 65 6.56 -5.84 -15.94
C ARG A 65 6.20 -4.95 -17.12
N GLU A 66 6.65 -3.70 -17.11
CA GLU A 66 6.37 -2.66 -18.11
C GLU A 66 6.60 -3.08 -19.58
N LYS A 67 7.37 -4.15 -19.82
CA LYS A 67 7.72 -4.66 -21.15
C LYS A 67 6.64 -5.48 -21.87
N GLU A 68 5.48 -5.72 -21.27
CA GLU A 68 4.39 -6.52 -21.88
C GLU A 68 3.13 -5.70 -22.20
N ALA A 69 3.22 -4.36 -22.16
CA ALA A 69 2.12 -3.46 -22.49
C ALA A 69 2.24 -2.92 -23.93
N TRP A 70 2.27 -3.80 -24.94
CA TRP A 70 2.07 -3.45 -26.36
C TRP A 70 1.39 -4.60 -27.10
#